data_AF-A0A660M604-F1
#
_entry.id   AF-A0A660M604-F1
#
_cell.length_a   1.000
_cell.length_b   1.000
_cell.length_c   1.000
_cell.angle_alpha   90.00
_cell.angle_beta   90.00
_cell.angle_gamma   90.00
#
_symmetry.space_group_name_H-M   'P 1'
#
loop_
_entity.id
_entity.type
_entity.pdbx_description
1 polymer ?
#
loop_
_entity_poly.entity_id
_entity_poly.type
_entity_poly.pdbx_seq_one_letter_code
_entity_poly.pdbx_strand_id
1 'polypeptide(L)'
;TSNKAKWISINSFGRHTHSSSKPDSSVAAGCLGATGTAVLNCGNTYVFRLKNVKLGDLKNAKNLRFNFSGSADNFIRVKINGHEMDVKGNENGARPDGTQYSGWGLPGFSENSAFTADIKPGTVLYSDGNIIDIYIKSSPSHMGLIIENITLSYTMDRAYQKIHGSWAEYGIIAGGKAESASGAGLSSSFNGRENVTVRDYNKLTFANTPKFGNFSSSSLVPDNFTLPSVGGIKGNVSGVVATNNLVTGEYAAGNITLAGSRLDAGKSIVIKSTGTVRISGDLLYSDPGNARTLPQLIIYANNIIIDPSVSEVNAWLITPKDGYVSTCGAVLNMTHWLSGVSEASCGKQLRINGPIKAGHLFLRRTYGGKHASSAKNDPNMHPGTPAEIINLRADAYIWAYNNYRNTGAISTMNLRELPPRY
;
A
#
# COMPACT_ATOMS: atom_id res chain seq x y z
N THR A 1 33.51 -6.74 38.99
CA THR A 1 32.09 -6.43 39.27
C THR A 1 31.78 -5.09 38.63
N SER A 2 30.75 -5.00 37.76
CA SER A 2 30.37 -3.71 37.18
C SER A 2 29.62 -2.86 38.21
N ASN A 3 30.06 -1.62 38.42
CA ASN A 3 29.39 -0.64 39.29
C ASN A 3 28.10 -0.08 38.67
N LYS A 4 27.76 -0.47 37.44
CA LYS A 4 26.62 0.03 36.67
C LYS A 4 25.50 -1.01 36.49
N ALA A 5 25.65 -2.22 37.06
CA ALA A 5 24.66 -3.28 36.93
C ALA A 5 23.32 -2.87 37.57
N LYS A 6 22.22 -2.98 36.81
CA LYS A 6 20.89 -2.53 37.28
C LYS A 6 19.86 -3.66 37.41
N TRP A 7 20.04 -4.78 36.70
CA TRP A 7 18.89 -5.64 36.41
C TRP A 7 18.92 -7.08 36.90
N ILE A 8 20.06 -7.72 37.16
CA ILE A 8 20.17 -9.02 37.88
C ILE A 8 21.67 -9.28 38.09
N SER A 9 22.06 -9.81 39.25
CA SER A 9 23.37 -10.44 39.42
C SER A 9 23.30 -11.67 40.32
N ILE A 10 23.76 -12.81 39.82
CA ILE A 10 24.65 -13.67 40.59
C ILE A 10 26.02 -13.40 39.99
N ASN A 11 26.83 -12.59 40.66
CA ASN A 11 28.25 -12.50 40.34
C ASN A 11 29.00 -13.13 41.51
N SER A 12 29.04 -14.46 41.53
CA SER A 12 29.96 -15.15 42.42
C SER A 12 31.29 -15.26 41.67
N PHE A 13 32.07 -14.18 41.70
CA PHE A 13 33.51 -14.29 41.48
C PHE A 13 34.07 -15.03 42.69
N GLY A 14 34.13 -16.36 42.59
CA GLY A 14 34.51 -17.22 43.68
C GLY A 14 33.36 -17.53 44.65
N ARG A 15 33.10 -18.83 44.79
CA ARG A 15 32.33 -19.50 45.86
C ARG A 15 30.81 -19.34 45.81
N HIS A 16 30.17 -20.22 45.04
CA HIS A 16 29.19 -21.13 45.68
C HIS A 16 29.65 -22.59 45.55
N THR A 17 29.65 -23.25 46.70
CA THR A 17 29.55 -24.70 46.94
C THR A 17 30.55 -25.71 46.39
N HIS A 18 31.70 -25.39 45.76
CA HIS A 18 32.77 -26.41 45.79
C HIS A 18 33.39 -26.48 47.20
N SER A 19 32.62 -27.02 48.14
CA SER A 19 33.16 -27.74 49.27
C SER A 19 33.55 -29.13 48.76
N SER A 20 34.59 -29.73 49.33
CA SER A 20 34.82 -31.17 49.15
C SER A 20 33.60 -32.01 49.55
N SER A 21 32.73 -31.49 50.43
CA SER A 21 31.51 -32.16 50.89
C SER A 21 30.29 -32.00 49.97
N LYS A 22 30.29 -31.07 49.02
CA LYS A 22 29.17 -30.85 48.06
C LYS A 22 29.69 -30.39 46.70
N PRO A 23 30.53 -31.17 46.01
CA PRO A 23 31.14 -30.74 44.76
C PRO A 23 30.09 -30.37 43.71
N ASP A 24 30.34 -29.29 42.97
CA ASP A 24 29.55 -28.96 41.78
C ASP A 24 29.68 -30.09 40.76
N SER A 25 28.57 -30.58 40.21
CA SER A 25 28.55 -31.71 39.28
C SER A 25 29.41 -31.50 38.03
N SER A 26 29.62 -30.25 37.60
CA SER A 26 30.50 -29.92 36.47
C SER A 26 31.99 -30.12 36.80
N VAL A 27 32.38 -30.14 38.08
CA VAL A 27 33.75 -30.51 38.49
C VAL A 27 34.03 -31.97 38.15
N ALA A 28 33.09 -32.87 38.43
CA ALA A 28 33.20 -34.29 38.08
C ALA A 28 33.19 -34.52 36.55
N ALA A 29 32.58 -33.60 35.79
CA ALA A 29 32.61 -33.59 34.33
C ALA A 29 33.88 -32.93 33.73
N GLY A 30 34.89 -32.62 34.56
CA GLY A 30 36.17 -32.06 34.10
C GLY A 30 36.15 -30.56 33.80
N CYS A 31 35.14 -29.81 34.28
CA CYS A 31 34.97 -28.39 33.98
C CYS A 31 35.76 -27.45 34.92
N LEU A 32 36.53 -28.00 35.85
CA LEU A 32 37.39 -27.22 36.74
C LEU A 32 38.57 -26.64 35.94
N GLY A 33 38.56 -25.33 35.71
CA GLY A 33 39.58 -24.65 34.90
C GLY A 33 39.30 -24.66 33.39
N ALA A 34 38.16 -25.17 32.95
CA ALA A 34 37.74 -25.09 31.55
C ALA A 34 37.50 -23.62 31.15
N THR A 35 38.05 -23.22 30.01
CA THR A 35 37.92 -21.87 29.42
C THR A 35 37.47 -21.98 27.97
N GLY A 36 36.90 -20.89 27.44
CA GLY A 36 36.43 -20.84 26.06
C GLY A 36 35.39 -21.93 25.75
N THR A 37 35.39 -22.44 24.53
CA THR A 37 34.36 -23.38 24.04
C THR A 37 34.34 -24.73 24.78
N ALA A 38 35.37 -25.09 25.55
CA ALA A 38 35.38 -26.31 26.36
C ALA A 38 34.27 -26.33 27.42
N VAL A 39 33.86 -25.15 27.92
CA VAL A 39 32.75 -25.02 28.89
C VAL A 39 31.43 -25.53 28.30
N LEU A 40 31.26 -25.52 26.98
CA LEU A 40 30.06 -26.04 26.33
C LEU A 40 29.88 -27.56 26.47
N ASN A 41 30.93 -28.30 26.83
CA ASN A 41 30.86 -29.76 26.95
C ASN A 41 30.56 -30.22 28.39
N CYS A 42 31.01 -29.46 29.39
CA CYS A 42 30.97 -29.90 30.79
C CYS A 42 30.27 -28.92 31.75
N GLY A 43 29.95 -27.70 31.30
CA GLY A 43 29.42 -26.64 32.17
C GLY A 43 27.97 -26.87 32.57
N ASN A 44 27.60 -26.38 33.76
CA ASN A 44 26.21 -26.38 34.22
C ASN A 44 25.41 -25.32 33.47
N THR A 45 24.10 -25.57 33.33
CA THR A 45 23.18 -24.60 32.72
C THR A 45 22.27 -23.99 33.80
N TYR A 46 22.34 -22.67 33.94
CA TYR A 46 21.46 -21.86 34.77
C TYR A 46 20.43 -21.16 33.89
N VAL A 47 19.21 -20.98 34.39
CA VAL A 47 18.13 -20.32 33.64
C VAL A 47 17.61 -19.13 34.44
N PHE A 48 17.75 -17.96 33.86
CA PHE A 48 17.18 -16.71 34.36
C PHE A 48 15.92 -16.39 33.58
N ARG A 49 14.80 -16.27 34.28
CA ARG A 49 13.48 -16.09 33.66
C ARG A 49 12.93 -14.69 33.93
N LEU A 50 12.74 -13.92 32.88
CA LEU A 50 11.94 -12.69 32.90
C LEU A 50 10.48 -13.06 32.62
N LYS A 51 9.58 -12.73 33.55
CA LYS A 51 8.14 -13.00 33.43
C LYS A 51 7.37 -11.71 33.19
N ASN A 52 6.20 -11.84 32.58
CA ASN A 52 5.26 -10.74 32.37
C ASN A 52 5.84 -9.58 31.52
N VAL A 53 6.64 -9.92 30.50
CA VAL A 53 7.22 -8.95 29.59
C VAL A 53 6.13 -8.40 28.66
N LYS A 54 5.97 -7.08 28.71
CA LYS A 54 4.97 -6.31 27.96
C LYS A 54 5.58 -5.81 26.67
N LEU A 55 5.00 -6.20 25.52
CA LEU A 55 5.47 -5.80 24.20
C LEU A 55 4.49 -4.88 23.46
N GLY A 56 3.22 -4.83 23.89
CA GLY A 56 2.19 -4.03 23.23
C GLY A 56 2.08 -4.36 21.74
N ASP A 57 2.22 -3.34 20.89
CA ASP A 57 2.15 -3.47 19.43
C ASP A 57 3.38 -4.16 18.82
N LEU A 58 4.50 -4.23 19.55
CA LEU A 58 5.74 -4.87 19.09
C LEU A 58 5.60 -6.38 18.90
N LYS A 59 4.50 -6.98 19.36
CA LYS A 59 4.14 -8.37 19.01
C LYS A 59 4.03 -8.58 17.49
N ASN A 60 3.76 -7.52 16.74
CA ASN A 60 3.64 -7.51 15.28
C ASN A 60 4.95 -7.08 14.58
N ALA A 61 6.07 -7.05 15.28
CA ALA A 61 7.34 -6.68 14.68
C ALA A 61 7.83 -7.77 13.71
N LYS A 62 8.25 -7.36 12.51
CA LYS A 62 8.90 -8.23 11.53
C LYS A 62 10.23 -8.76 12.06
N ASN A 63 11.00 -7.86 12.68
CA ASN A 63 12.23 -8.19 13.40
C ASN A 63 12.17 -7.58 14.79
N LEU A 64 12.59 -8.34 15.80
CA LEU A 64 12.70 -7.91 17.18
C LEU A 64 14.02 -8.44 17.75
N ARG A 65 14.87 -7.53 18.22
CA ARG A 65 16.17 -7.82 18.82
C ARG A 65 16.22 -7.22 20.22
N PHE A 66 16.58 -8.04 21.19
CA PHE A 66 16.96 -7.59 22.52
C PHE A 66 18.47 -7.42 22.56
N ASN A 67 18.95 -6.26 22.98
CA ASN A 67 20.36 -6.00 23.20
C ASN A 67 20.61 -5.89 24.71
N PHE A 68 21.46 -6.77 25.20
CA PHE A 68 21.84 -6.85 26.59
C PHE A 68 23.27 -6.31 26.71
N SER A 69 23.46 -5.24 27.48
CA SER A 69 24.79 -4.76 27.84
C SER A 69 25.18 -5.28 29.21
N GLY A 70 26.45 -5.66 29.37
CA GLY A 70 26.99 -6.16 30.63
C GLY A 70 27.91 -7.36 30.41
N SER A 71 28.78 -7.60 31.39
CA SER A 71 29.75 -8.70 31.35
C SER A 71 29.13 -10.03 31.75
N ALA A 72 29.28 -11.01 30.87
CA ALA A 72 28.95 -12.39 31.15
C ALA A 72 30.07 -13.26 30.56
N ASP A 73 30.96 -13.72 31.43
CA ASP A 73 32.06 -14.62 31.09
C ASP A 73 31.57 -16.06 30.89
N ASN A 74 30.46 -16.18 30.15
CA ASN A 74 29.64 -17.37 30.06
C ASN A 74 28.98 -17.47 28.69
N PHE A 75 28.60 -18.70 28.32
CA PHE A 75 27.87 -18.94 27.10
C PHE A 75 26.38 -18.70 27.31
N ILE A 76 25.73 -17.96 26.42
CA ILE A 76 24.33 -17.55 26.55
C ILE A 76 23.46 -18.10 25.44
N ARG A 77 22.27 -18.58 25.81
CA ARG A 77 21.14 -18.86 24.91
C ARG A 77 19.90 -18.16 25.42
N VAL A 78 19.02 -17.76 24.51
CA VAL A 78 17.79 -17.05 24.89
C VAL A 78 16.61 -17.66 24.16
N LYS A 79 15.51 -17.84 24.89
CA LYS A 79 14.22 -18.18 24.34
C LYS A 79 13.18 -17.16 24.74
N ILE A 80 12.21 -16.92 23.86
CA ILE A 80 11.00 -16.16 24.18
C ILE A 80 9.77 -17.03 23.92
N ASN A 81 8.91 -17.17 24.93
CA ASN A 81 7.73 -18.05 24.91
C ASN A 81 8.05 -19.49 24.45
N GLY A 82 9.24 -19.99 24.78
CA GLY A 82 9.72 -21.32 24.37
C GLY A 82 10.38 -21.39 22.98
N HIS A 83 10.32 -20.33 22.18
CA HIS A 83 10.99 -20.26 20.88
C HIS A 83 12.46 -19.80 21.01
N GLU A 84 13.38 -20.52 20.38
CA GLU A 84 14.80 -20.16 20.32
C GLU A 84 15.02 -18.84 19.57
N MET A 85 15.90 -18.00 20.12
CA MET A 85 16.35 -16.75 19.50
C MET A 85 17.74 -16.95 18.87
N ASP A 86 18.12 -16.10 17.92
CA ASP A 86 19.49 -16.05 17.41
C ASP A 86 20.34 -15.16 18.32
N VAL A 87 21.27 -15.79 19.06
CA VAL A 87 22.06 -15.12 20.10
C VAL A 87 23.50 -14.95 19.65
N LYS A 88 24.00 -13.71 19.70
CA LYS A 88 25.40 -13.39 19.37
C LYS A 88 26.01 -12.58 20.49
N GLY A 89 27.20 -12.98 20.94
CA GLY A 89 27.94 -12.27 21.98
C GLY A 89 29.06 -11.40 21.40
N ASN A 90 29.34 -10.26 22.04
CA ASN A 90 30.33 -9.29 21.60
C ASN A 90 31.34 -9.02 22.74
N GLU A 91 32.48 -9.69 22.65
CA GLU A 91 33.59 -9.58 23.59
C GLU A 91 34.24 -8.20 23.48
N ASN A 92 34.06 -7.37 24.52
CA ASN A 92 34.65 -6.03 24.64
C ASN A 92 34.35 -5.08 23.45
N GLY A 93 33.19 -5.23 22.79
CA GLY A 93 32.85 -4.42 21.62
C GLY A 93 33.71 -4.68 20.38
N ALA A 94 34.57 -5.71 20.40
CA ALA A 94 35.58 -5.94 19.37
C ALA A 94 35.02 -6.51 18.06
N ARG A 95 33.80 -7.05 18.05
CA ARG A 95 33.22 -7.72 16.87
C ARG A 95 31.88 -7.11 16.48
N PRO A 96 31.76 -6.48 15.29
CA PRO A 96 30.51 -5.86 14.86
C PRO A 96 29.38 -6.89 14.67
N ASP A 97 29.71 -8.12 14.27
CA ASP A 97 28.72 -9.17 13.97
C ASP A 97 28.42 -10.10 15.16
N GLY A 98 29.16 -9.97 16.27
CA GLY A 98 29.12 -10.90 17.41
C GLY A 98 29.58 -12.32 17.07
N THR A 99 29.67 -13.17 18.08
CA THR A 99 30.15 -14.57 17.96
C THR A 99 29.16 -15.53 18.57
N GLN A 100 28.99 -16.68 17.92
CA GLN A 100 28.16 -17.79 18.38
C GLN A 100 28.93 -19.11 18.21
N TYR A 101 28.81 -20.00 19.19
CA TYR A 101 29.44 -21.31 19.23
C TYR A 101 28.38 -22.36 19.53
N SER A 102 28.10 -23.23 18.55
CA SER A 102 27.06 -24.27 18.67
C SER A 102 25.72 -23.71 19.19
N GLY A 103 25.29 -22.56 18.67
CA GLY A 103 24.06 -21.89 19.09
C GLY A 103 24.13 -21.15 20.43
N TRP A 104 25.30 -21.00 21.06
CA TRP A 104 25.50 -20.18 22.27
C TRP A 104 26.33 -18.93 21.96
N GLY A 105 25.87 -17.75 22.37
CA GLY A 105 26.65 -16.52 22.26
C GLY A 105 27.70 -16.40 23.37
N LEU A 106 28.86 -15.81 23.08
CA LEU A 106 29.90 -15.51 24.06
C LEU A 106 30.08 -13.99 24.22
N PRO A 107 29.50 -13.36 25.25
CA PRO A 107 29.53 -11.91 25.46
C PRO A 107 30.88 -11.41 25.95
N GLY A 108 31.60 -12.20 26.75
CA GLY A 108 32.87 -11.81 27.37
C GLY A 108 32.72 -11.09 28.70
N PHE A 109 33.86 -10.77 29.32
CA PHE A 109 33.93 -10.29 30.71
C PHE A 109 34.34 -8.81 30.87
N SER A 110 34.67 -8.12 29.78
CA SER A 110 35.08 -6.70 29.79
C SER A 110 33.88 -5.74 29.94
N GLU A 111 34.14 -4.47 30.27
CA GLU A 111 33.09 -3.45 30.48
C GLU A 111 32.17 -3.26 29.26
N ASN A 112 32.71 -3.35 28.04
CA ASN A 112 31.93 -3.20 26.80
C ASN A 112 31.33 -4.51 26.28
N SER A 113 31.31 -5.56 27.11
CA SER A 113 30.74 -6.85 26.73
C SER A 113 29.22 -6.75 26.61
N ALA A 114 28.67 -7.41 25.60
CA ALA A 114 27.25 -7.38 25.32
C ALA A 114 26.81 -8.64 24.56
N PHE A 115 25.51 -8.89 24.51
CA PHE A 115 24.95 -9.87 23.58
C PHE A 115 23.61 -9.41 23.01
N THR A 116 23.31 -9.88 21.81
CA THR A 116 22.02 -9.66 21.16
C THR A 116 21.25 -10.97 21.11
N ALA A 117 19.92 -10.87 21.14
CA ALA A 117 19.01 -11.98 20.90
C ALA A 117 17.92 -11.55 19.92
N ASP A 118 17.95 -12.10 18.71
CA ASP A 118 17.00 -11.81 17.63
C ASP A 118 15.92 -12.90 17.57
N ILE A 119 14.66 -12.52 17.35
CA ILE A 119 13.60 -13.50 17.11
C ILE A 119 13.85 -14.27 15.80
N LYS A 120 13.41 -15.53 15.74
CA LYS A 120 13.47 -16.34 14.51
C LYS A 120 12.11 -16.35 13.79
N PRO A 121 12.07 -16.62 12.48
CA PRO A 121 10.81 -16.86 11.78
C PRO A 121 9.97 -17.93 12.51
N GLY A 122 8.68 -17.63 12.74
CA GLY A 122 7.77 -18.53 13.48
C GLY A 122 7.76 -18.36 15.00
N THR A 123 8.52 -17.40 15.56
CA THR A 123 8.39 -17.01 16.98
C THR A 123 7.02 -16.40 17.26
N VAL A 124 6.30 -16.92 18.25
CA VAL A 124 5.01 -16.38 18.69
C VAL A 124 5.19 -15.36 19.82
N LEU A 125 4.67 -14.15 19.62
CA LEU A 125 4.73 -13.05 20.59
C LEU A 125 3.31 -12.63 21.02
N TYR A 126 3.16 -12.27 22.30
CA TYR A 126 1.93 -11.74 22.88
C TYR A 126 2.08 -10.25 23.18
N SER A 127 0.97 -9.52 23.28
CA SER A 127 1.00 -8.10 23.68
C SER A 127 1.47 -7.93 25.13
N ASP A 128 1.01 -8.81 26.01
CA ASP A 128 1.38 -8.87 27.43
C ASP A 128 1.64 -10.32 27.84
N GLY A 129 2.37 -10.52 28.94
CA GLY A 129 2.57 -11.85 29.52
C GLY A 129 3.67 -12.69 28.89
N ASN A 130 4.55 -12.12 28.06
CA ASN A 130 5.65 -12.88 27.47
C ASN A 130 6.65 -13.34 28.54
N ILE A 131 7.30 -14.49 28.28
CA ILE A 131 8.34 -15.06 29.13
C ILE A 131 9.63 -15.14 28.33
N ILE A 132 10.71 -14.57 28.86
CA ILE A 132 12.05 -14.66 28.27
C ILE A 132 12.93 -15.48 29.19
N ASP A 133 13.46 -16.59 28.68
CA ASP A 133 14.38 -17.47 29.37
C ASP A 133 15.80 -17.25 28.84
N ILE A 134 16.70 -16.84 29.72
CA ILE A 134 18.13 -16.66 29.45
C ILE A 134 18.87 -17.84 30.09
N TYR A 135 19.33 -18.74 29.24
CA TYR A 135 20.13 -19.90 29.60
C TYR A 135 21.59 -19.49 29.61
N ILE A 136 22.32 -19.90 30.65
CA ILE A 136 23.72 -19.55 30.84
C ILE A 136 24.46 -20.83 31.13
N LYS A 137 25.45 -21.12 30.29
CA LYS A 137 26.35 -22.23 30.47
C LYS A 137 27.66 -21.74 31.07
N SER A 138 27.92 -22.18 32.30
CA SER A 138 28.98 -21.69 33.17
C SER A 138 29.88 -22.81 33.66
N SER A 139 31.14 -22.46 33.92
CA SER A 139 32.06 -23.30 34.67
C SER A 139 31.98 -22.95 36.17
N PRO A 140 32.49 -23.83 37.07
CA PRO A 140 32.52 -23.56 38.52
C PRO A 140 33.25 -22.27 38.93
N SER A 141 34.13 -21.74 38.07
CA SER A 141 34.92 -20.54 38.37
C SER A 141 34.22 -19.23 38.03
N HIS A 142 33.26 -19.23 37.09
CA HIS A 142 32.61 -18.02 36.59
C HIS A 142 31.10 -18.27 36.45
N MET A 143 30.33 -18.05 37.52
CA MET A 143 28.89 -18.28 37.49
C MET A 143 28.09 -16.98 37.39
N GLY A 144 27.15 -16.98 36.44
CA GLY A 144 26.01 -16.07 36.43
C GLY A 144 26.02 -15.02 35.32
N LEU A 145 25.14 -14.04 35.49
CA LEU A 145 24.81 -13.00 34.50
C LEU A 145 24.93 -11.63 35.16
N ILE A 146 25.56 -10.69 34.47
CA ILE A 146 25.49 -9.28 34.84
C ILE A 146 24.85 -8.55 33.66
N ILE A 147 23.68 -7.97 33.91
CA ILE A 147 23.01 -7.11 32.94
C ILE A 147 22.99 -5.68 33.49
N GLU A 148 23.62 -4.78 32.75
CA GLU A 148 23.59 -3.35 32.99
C GLU A 148 22.35 -2.70 32.37
N ASN A 149 22.07 -3.04 31.12
CA ASN A 149 20.92 -2.50 30.39
C ASN A 149 20.34 -3.55 29.42
N ILE A 150 19.04 -3.43 29.20
CA ILE A 150 18.32 -4.18 28.15
C ILE A 150 17.67 -3.13 27.27
N THR A 151 18.11 -3.06 26.01
CA THR A 151 17.45 -2.23 25.00
C THR A 151 16.83 -3.10 23.94
N LEU A 152 15.91 -2.51 23.19
CA LEU A 152 15.17 -3.19 22.15
C LEU A 152 15.43 -2.49 20.82
N SER A 153 15.73 -3.28 19.78
CA SER A 153 15.79 -2.82 18.41
C SER A 153 14.77 -3.61 17.61
N TYR A 154 13.90 -2.92 16.87
CA TYR A 154 12.85 -3.59 16.14
C TYR A 154 12.65 -2.97 14.76
N THR A 155 12.15 -3.79 13.85
CA THR A 155 11.56 -3.34 12.60
C THR A 155 10.12 -3.81 12.62
N MET A 156 9.17 -2.88 12.68
CA MET A 156 7.76 -3.25 12.51
C MET A 156 7.59 -3.89 11.15
N ASP A 157 6.71 -4.91 11.06
CA ASP A 157 6.12 -5.19 9.77
C ASP A 157 5.38 -3.91 9.42
N ARG A 158 5.96 -3.08 8.54
CA ARG A 158 5.28 -1.87 8.13
C ARG A 158 4.02 -2.41 7.49
N ALA A 159 2.87 -2.16 8.13
CA ALA A 159 1.63 -2.00 7.40
C ALA A 159 2.01 -1.03 6.29
N TYR A 160 2.22 -1.58 5.10
CA TYR A 160 2.60 -0.80 3.96
C TYR A 160 1.52 0.28 3.87
N GLN A 161 1.88 1.53 4.12
CA GLN A 161 1.20 2.64 3.48
C GLN A 161 1.58 2.56 2.00
N LYS A 162 1.24 1.45 1.35
CA LYS A 162 1.23 1.32 -0.10
C LYS A 162 0.10 2.23 -0.51
N ILE A 163 0.48 3.42 -0.97
CA ILE A 163 -0.47 4.34 -1.57
C ILE A 163 -0.85 3.70 -2.92
N HIS A 164 -2.11 3.33 -3.04
CA HIS A 164 -2.70 2.79 -4.26
C HIS A 164 -3.37 3.93 -5.01
N GLY A 165 -3.25 3.95 -6.33
CA GLY A 165 -3.71 5.08 -7.13
C GLY A 165 -4.36 4.63 -8.43
N SER A 166 -5.33 5.41 -8.87
CA SER A 166 -5.85 5.36 -10.23
C SER A 166 -4.91 6.14 -11.17
N TRP A 167 -5.00 5.87 -12.46
CA TRP A 167 -4.23 6.57 -13.47
C TRP A 167 -5.18 7.36 -14.37
N ALA A 168 -4.84 8.62 -14.64
CA ALA A 168 -5.50 9.46 -15.62
C ALA A 168 -4.44 10.10 -16.51
N GLU A 169 -4.57 9.94 -17.83
CA GLU A 169 -3.72 10.60 -18.80
C GLU A 169 -4.16 12.06 -19.00
N TYR A 170 -3.19 12.99 -19.13
CA TYR A 170 -3.36 14.37 -19.57
C TYR A 170 -4.63 15.10 -19.08
N GLY A 171 -4.52 15.82 -17.95
CA GLY A 171 -5.37 16.98 -17.65
C GLY A 171 -6.57 16.72 -16.72
N ILE A 172 -6.31 16.66 -15.41
CA ILE A 172 -7.36 16.94 -14.40
C ILE A 172 -7.43 18.46 -14.26
N ILE A 173 -8.61 19.06 -14.42
CA ILE A 173 -8.86 20.47 -14.08
C ILE A 173 -9.95 20.49 -13.00
N ALA A 174 -9.66 21.09 -11.85
CA ALA A 174 -10.59 21.17 -10.72
C ALA A 174 -10.73 22.62 -10.26
N GLY A 175 -11.96 23.07 -10.00
CA GLY A 175 -12.25 24.38 -9.40
C GLY A 175 -12.00 24.45 -7.89
N GLY A 176 -11.45 23.39 -7.29
CA GLY A 176 -11.21 23.24 -5.85
C GLY A 176 -10.02 22.33 -5.55
N LYS A 177 -9.89 21.90 -4.29
CA LYS A 177 -8.76 21.05 -3.88
C LYS A 177 -8.86 19.65 -4.52
N ALA A 178 -7.97 19.37 -5.48
CA ALA A 178 -7.75 18.00 -5.97
C ALA A 178 -6.71 17.28 -5.09
N GLU A 179 -7.13 16.24 -4.39
CA GLU A 179 -6.21 15.23 -3.81
C GLU A 179 -6.08 14.09 -4.84
N SER A 180 -5.09 14.22 -5.72
CA SER A 180 -4.81 13.24 -6.77
C SER A 180 -3.37 12.75 -6.66
N ALA A 181 -3.18 11.44 -6.81
CA ALA A 181 -1.90 10.83 -7.12
C ALA A 181 -2.10 10.07 -8.44
N SER A 182 -1.68 10.64 -9.57
CA SER A 182 -1.44 9.86 -10.77
C SER A 182 -0.49 8.73 -10.40
N GLY A 183 -0.97 7.49 -10.59
CA GLY A 183 -0.18 6.29 -10.37
C GLY A 183 1.09 6.23 -11.23
N ALA A 184 1.32 7.17 -12.16
CA ALA A 184 2.54 7.22 -12.97
C ALA A 184 3.82 7.36 -12.10
N GLY A 185 3.78 8.17 -11.03
CA GLY A 185 4.91 8.33 -10.09
C GLY A 185 5.10 7.17 -9.10
N LEU A 186 4.07 6.31 -8.97
CA LEU A 186 4.03 5.12 -8.13
C LEU A 186 4.19 3.81 -8.94
N SER A 187 4.12 3.90 -10.27
CA SER A 187 4.40 2.78 -11.17
C SER A 187 5.79 2.26 -10.86
N SER A 188 5.86 0.96 -10.60
CA SER A 188 7.06 0.28 -10.14
C SER A 188 6.93 -1.19 -10.44
N SER A 189 8.06 -1.89 -10.36
CA SER A 189 8.09 -3.35 -10.47
C SER A 189 7.24 -4.02 -9.39
N PHE A 190 7.18 -5.35 -9.42
CA PHE A 190 6.44 -6.19 -8.46
C PHE A 190 6.58 -5.76 -6.99
N ASN A 191 7.72 -5.20 -6.59
CA ASN A 191 8.04 -4.82 -5.22
C ASN A 191 7.51 -3.44 -4.76
N GLY A 192 6.89 -2.65 -5.65
CA GLY A 192 6.58 -1.26 -5.36
C GLY A 192 7.83 -0.36 -5.48
N ARG A 193 7.67 0.95 -5.27
CA ARG A 193 8.79 1.91 -5.23
C ARG A 193 9.12 2.28 -3.78
N GLU A 194 10.35 2.07 -3.35
CA GLU A 194 10.80 2.45 -2.00
C GLU A 194 11.13 3.96 -1.91
N ASN A 195 10.81 4.59 -0.78
CA ASN A 195 11.23 5.94 -0.39
C ASN A 195 10.96 7.06 -1.40
N VAL A 196 9.77 7.08 -2.01
CA VAL A 196 9.36 8.20 -2.87
C VAL A 196 8.80 9.33 -2.01
N THR A 197 9.49 10.46 -1.96
CA THR A 197 8.96 11.65 -1.27
C THR A 197 7.74 12.21 -2.01
N VAL A 198 6.93 13.04 -1.32
CA VAL A 198 5.79 13.72 -1.96
C VAL A 198 6.18 14.47 -3.23
N ARG A 199 7.40 15.03 -3.22
CA ARG A 199 8.00 15.72 -4.36
C ARG A 199 8.37 14.77 -5.50
N ASP A 200 8.82 13.56 -5.19
CA ASP A 200 9.31 12.60 -6.19
C ASP A 200 8.19 11.80 -6.86
N TYR A 201 7.06 11.55 -6.18
CA TYR A 201 5.89 10.91 -6.80
C TYR A 201 5.06 11.91 -7.63
N ASN A 202 5.16 13.21 -7.31
CA ASN A 202 4.44 14.27 -8.01
C ASN A 202 5.20 14.94 -9.15
N LYS A 203 6.39 14.46 -9.51
CA LYS A 203 7.18 15.07 -10.61
C LYS A 203 6.42 15.14 -11.93
N LEU A 204 5.44 14.27 -12.12
CA LEU A 204 4.62 14.15 -13.34
C LEU A 204 3.10 14.17 -13.04
N THR A 205 2.73 14.60 -11.83
CA THR A 205 1.40 14.39 -11.25
C THR A 205 0.82 15.70 -10.79
N PHE A 206 -0.37 16.04 -11.28
CA PHE A 206 -1.06 17.26 -10.90
C PHE A 206 -1.66 17.11 -9.48
N ALA A 207 -0.87 17.40 -8.43
CA ALA A 207 -1.29 17.27 -7.03
C ALA A 207 -1.16 18.59 -6.25
N ASN A 208 -2.13 18.87 -5.38
CA ASN A 208 -2.29 20.18 -4.74
C ASN A 208 -1.46 20.29 -3.44
N THR A 209 -0.21 20.76 -3.53
CA THR A 209 0.65 21.13 -2.39
C THR A 209 1.40 22.46 -2.65
N PRO A 210 1.96 23.15 -1.63
CA PRO A 210 2.09 24.62 -1.63
C PRO A 210 2.96 25.29 -2.71
N LYS A 211 3.81 24.57 -3.44
CA LYS A 211 4.56 25.13 -4.58
C LYS A 211 4.95 24.06 -5.61
N PHE A 212 4.00 23.38 -6.25
CA PHE A 212 4.11 22.82 -7.61
C PHE A 212 2.69 22.48 -8.13
N GLY A 213 2.36 22.87 -9.37
CA GLY A 213 1.03 22.65 -10.00
C GLY A 213 -0.03 23.69 -9.60
N ASN A 214 0.03 24.89 -10.18
CA ASN A 214 -0.98 25.93 -9.93
C ASN A 214 -2.12 25.79 -10.95
N PHE A 215 -3.23 25.15 -10.56
CA PHE A 215 -4.51 25.40 -11.23
C PHE A 215 -4.97 26.77 -10.76
N SER A 216 -5.19 27.70 -11.69
CA SER A 216 -5.51 29.08 -11.32
C SER A 216 -6.68 29.12 -10.33
N SER A 217 -6.62 30.04 -9.36
CA SER A 217 -7.74 30.34 -8.46
C SER A 217 -8.99 30.84 -9.20
N SER A 218 -8.86 31.27 -10.46
CA SER A 218 -10.00 31.50 -11.35
C SER A 218 -10.60 30.16 -11.79
N SER A 219 -11.91 30.03 -11.69
CA SER A 219 -12.69 28.89 -12.21
C SER A 219 -12.53 28.79 -13.73
N LEU A 220 -11.42 28.21 -14.20
CA LEU A 220 -11.18 27.93 -15.63
C LEU A 220 -12.06 26.79 -16.14
N VAL A 221 -12.76 26.09 -15.24
CA VAL A 221 -13.86 25.20 -15.60
C VAL A 221 -15.15 26.02 -15.49
N PRO A 222 -15.78 26.41 -16.61
CA PRO A 222 -17.10 27.00 -16.55
C PRO A 222 -18.06 25.99 -15.91
N ASP A 223 -18.80 26.41 -14.87
CA ASP A 223 -19.94 25.63 -14.34
C ASP A 223 -20.96 25.38 -15.47
N ASN A 224 -21.05 26.35 -16.39
CA ASN A 224 -21.91 26.33 -17.57
C ASN A 224 -21.23 25.55 -18.71
N PHE A 225 -21.69 24.32 -18.93
CA PHE A 225 -21.30 23.50 -20.08
C PHE A 225 -22.48 23.32 -21.02
N THR A 226 -22.29 23.60 -22.30
CA THR A 226 -23.27 23.25 -23.33
C THR A 226 -23.06 21.79 -23.71
N LEU A 227 -24.04 20.94 -23.40
CA LEU A 227 -24.05 19.56 -23.86
C LEU A 227 -23.94 19.50 -25.38
N PRO A 228 -23.06 18.64 -25.93
CA PRO A 228 -23.03 18.45 -27.35
C PRO A 228 -24.39 17.99 -27.84
N SER A 229 -24.83 18.58 -28.94
CA SER A 229 -26.05 18.16 -29.62
C SER A 229 -25.67 17.24 -30.77
N VAL A 230 -26.45 16.19 -30.93
CA VAL A 230 -26.30 15.23 -32.03
C VAL A 230 -27.53 15.35 -32.91
N GLY A 231 -27.33 15.36 -34.23
CA GLY A 231 -28.43 15.23 -35.17
C GLY A 231 -29.13 13.87 -34.98
N GLY A 232 -30.42 13.79 -35.24
CA GLY A 232 -31.19 12.55 -35.12
C GLY A 232 -32.48 12.70 -34.33
N ILE A 233 -32.96 11.59 -33.75
CA ILE A 233 -34.24 11.53 -33.05
C ILE A 233 -34.13 12.17 -31.66
N LYS A 234 -35.19 12.85 -31.22
CA LYS A 234 -35.39 13.20 -29.81
C LYS A 234 -36.42 12.26 -29.20
N GLY A 235 -36.03 11.53 -28.17
CA GLY A 235 -36.87 10.48 -27.56
C GLY A 235 -36.81 10.45 -26.04
N ASN A 236 -37.50 9.48 -25.46
CA ASN A 236 -37.45 9.19 -24.02
C ASN A 236 -37.06 7.72 -23.83
N VAL A 237 -36.30 7.43 -22.79
CA VAL A 237 -35.93 6.05 -22.39
C VAL A 237 -36.15 5.85 -20.89
N SER A 238 -36.49 4.63 -20.50
CA SER A 238 -36.73 4.26 -19.11
C SER A 238 -36.30 2.80 -18.84
N GLY A 239 -36.11 2.46 -17.57
CA GLY A 239 -35.76 1.10 -17.16
C GLY A 239 -34.34 0.69 -17.57
N VAL A 240 -34.19 -0.51 -18.14
CA VAL A 240 -32.91 -1.05 -18.61
C VAL A 240 -32.76 -0.79 -20.10
N VAL A 241 -31.67 -0.14 -20.48
CA VAL A 241 -31.44 0.35 -21.85
C VAL A 241 -30.12 -0.21 -22.38
N ALA A 242 -30.16 -0.89 -23.52
CA ALA A 242 -28.97 -1.18 -24.31
C ALA A 242 -28.81 -0.05 -25.34
N THR A 243 -27.72 0.73 -25.24
CA THR A 243 -27.57 1.95 -26.05
C THR A 243 -27.54 1.64 -27.54
N ASN A 244 -26.99 0.48 -27.96
CA ASN A 244 -26.95 0.13 -29.38
C ASN A 244 -28.33 -0.11 -30.02
N ASN A 245 -29.37 -0.37 -29.23
CA ASN A 245 -30.75 -0.53 -29.73
C ASN A 245 -31.41 0.82 -30.03
N LEU A 246 -30.79 1.92 -29.59
CA LEU A 246 -31.24 3.26 -29.92
C LEU A 246 -30.65 3.66 -31.28
N VAL A 247 -31.40 4.50 -31.99
CA VAL A 247 -30.88 5.18 -33.18
C VAL A 247 -30.08 6.41 -32.74
N THR A 248 -29.31 7.00 -33.65
CA THR A 248 -28.61 8.27 -33.38
C THR A 248 -29.61 9.33 -32.94
N GLY A 249 -29.33 9.99 -31.82
CA GLY A 249 -30.26 10.95 -31.24
C GLY A 249 -30.00 11.31 -29.78
N GLU A 250 -30.92 12.10 -29.24
CA GLU A 250 -30.94 12.58 -27.87
C GLU A 250 -32.12 11.98 -27.12
N TYR A 251 -31.87 11.40 -25.94
CA TYR A 251 -32.87 10.69 -25.17
C TYR A 251 -32.98 11.25 -23.75
N ALA A 252 -34.15 11.74 -23.38
CA ALA A 252 -34.46 12.13 -22.02
C ALA A 252 -34.74 10.90 -21.15
N ALA A 253 -34.37 10.96 -19.87
CA ALA A 253 -34.53 9.85 -18.94
C ALA A 253 -34.74 10.32 -17.49
N GLY A 254 -35.41 9.50 -16.69
CA GLY A 254 -35.33 9.55 -15.23
C GLY A 254 -34.19 8.67 -14.72
N ASN A 255 -34.43 7.88 -13.68
CA ASN A 255 -33.50 6.84 -13.27
C ASN A 255 -33.50 5.70 -14.30
N ILE A 256 -32.32 5.33 -14.81
CA ILE A 256 -32.17 4.23 -15.77
C ILE A 256 -30.94 3.39 -15.48
N THR A 257 -30.94 2.17 -16.01
CA THR A 257 -29.77 1.29 -16.03
C THR A 257 -29.32 1.10 -17.47
N LEU A 258 -28.07 1.43 -17.78
CA LEU A 258 -27.44 1.07 -19.04
C LEU A 258 -26.90 -0.36 -18.92
N ALA A 259 -27.40 -1.25 -19.77
CA ALA A 259 -26.90 -2.60 -19.92
C ALA A 259 -25.63 -2.60 -20.79
N GLY A 260 -24.81 -3.64 -20.62
CA GLY A 260 -23.63 -3.84 -21.45
C GLY A 260 -24.00 -3.88 -22.94
N SER A 261 -23.31 -3.09 -23.75
CA SER A 261 -23.60 -2.94 -25.17
C SER A 261 -22.36 -2.47 -25.94
N ARG A 262 -22.34 -2.75 -27.25
CA ARG A 262 -21.33 -2.25 -28.17
C ARG A 262 -22.01 -1.33 -29.16
N LEU A 263 -21.65 -0.05 -29.14
CA LEU A 263 -22.23 0.98 -30.00
C LEU A 263 -21.64 0.89 -31.41
N ASP A 264 -22.52 0.73 -32.39
CA ASP A 264 -22.13 0.59 -33.80
C ASP A 264 -21.46 1.86 -34.34
N ALA A 265 -20.54 1.69 -35.30
CA ALA A 265 -19.85 2.77 -35.98
C ALA A 265 -20.84 3.81 -36.54
N GLY A 266 -20.54 5.10 -36.35
CA GLY A 266 -21.35 6.22 -36.80
C GLY A 266 -22.56 6.54 -35.92
N LYS A 267 -22.90 5.72 -34.91
CA LYS A 267 -23.96 6.07 -33.96
C LYS A 267 -23.47 7.09 -32.94
N SER A 268 -24.26 8.14 -32.75
CA SER A 268 -24.04 9.15 -31.72
C SER A 268 -25.29 9.27 -30.84
N ILE A 269 -25.14 8.96 -29.55
CA ILE A 269 -26.25 8.90 -28.60
C ILE A 269 -25.95 9.83 -27.43
N VAL A 270 -26.92 10.68 -27.10
CA VAL A 270 -26.88 11.52 -25.89
C VAL A 270 -28.00 11.09 -24.95
N ILE A 271 -27.63 10.60 -23.77
CA ILE A 271 -28.56 10.34 -22.67
C ILE A 271 -28.60 11.58 -21.78
N LYS A 272 -29.77 12.20 -21.65
CA LYS A 272 -30.04 13.36 -20.78
C LYS A 272 -30.96 12.91 -19.64
N SER A 273 -30.35 12.43 -18.55
CA SER A 273 -31.07 12.00 -17.36
C SER A 273 -31.20 13.12 -16.34
N THR A 274 -32.40 13.30 -15.78
CA THR A 274 -32.62 14.14 -14.58
C THR A 274 -32.43 13.34 -13.28
N GLY A 275 -32.08 12.06 -13.38
CA GLY A 275 -31.92 11.14 -12.27
C GLY A 275 -30.53 10.49 -12.24
N THR A 276 -30.49 9.27 -11.71
CA THR A 276 -29.27 8.45 -11.64
C THR A 276 -29.20 7.51 -12.83
N VAL A 277 -28.06 7.50 -13.51
CA VAL A 277 -27.72 6.52 -14.55
C VAL A 277 -26.79 5.47 -13.95
N ARG A 278 -27.25 4.22 -13.90
CA ARG A 278 -26.43 3.08 -13.46
C ARG A 278 -25.87 2.34 -14.67
N ILE A 279 -24.56 2.20 -14.77
CA ILE A 279 -23.88 1.43 -15.80
C ILE A 279 -23.62 0.04 -15.23
N SER A 280 -24.36 -0.96 -15.73
CA SER A 280 -24.35 -2.34 -15.20
C SER A 280 -23.51 -3.33 -16.01
N GLY A 281 -23.11 -2.94 -17.22
CA GLY A 281 -22.23 -3.72 -18.10
C GLY A 281 -21.34 -2.83 -18.96
N ASP A 282 -20.40 -3.46 -19.66
CA ASP A 282 -19.40 -2.75 -20.45
C ASP A 282 -20.05 -1.95 -21.60
N LEU A 283 -19.65 -0.69 -21.72
CA LEU A 283 -20.09 0.20 -22.80
C LEU A 283 -18.96 0.33 -23.80
N LEU A 284 -19.05 -0.40 -24.90
CA LEU A 284 -17.99 -0.56 -25.88
C LEU A 284 -18.30 0.22 -27.16
N TYR A 285 -17.25 0.50 -27.94
CA TYR A 285 -17.37 1.04 -29.28
C TYR A 285 -16.99 -0.05 -30.28
N SER A 286 -17.76 -0.17 -31.36
CA SER A 286 -17.34 -0.94 -32.54
C SER A 286 -16.16 -0.24 -33.22
N ASP A 287 -15.34 -1.01 -33.93
CA ASP A 287 -14.27 -0.44 -34.76
C ASP A 287 -14.90 0.50 -35.82
N PRO A 288 -14.59 1.80 -35.80
CA PRO A 288 -15.15 2.75 -36.73
C PRO A 288 -14.60 2.57 -38.15
N GLY A 289 -13.45 1.91 -38.34
CA GLY A 289 -12.74 1.77 -39.62
C GLY A 289 -12.13 3.07 -40.17
N ASN A 290 -12.69 4.23 -39.83
CA ASN A 290 -12.17 5.56 -40.16
C ASN A 290 -12.67 6.63 -39.17
N ALA A 291 -12.05 7.81 -39.20
CA ALA A 291 -12.33 8.91 -38.29
C ALA A 291 -13.72 9.57 -38.44
N ARG A 292 -14.45 9.37 -39.55
CA ARG A 292 -15.77 10.01 -39.77
C ARG A 292 -16.92 9.23 -39.14
N THR A 293 -16.73 7.94 -38.92
CA THR A 293 -17.73 7.00 -38.37
C THR A 293 -17.42 6.64 -36.92
N LEU A 294 -16.74 7.53 -36.19
CA LEU A 294 -16.50 7.37 -34.76
C LEU A 294 -17.84 7.26 -34.02
N PRO A 295 -18.11 6.15 -33.30
CA PRO A 295 -19.26 6.07 -32.41
C PRO A 295 -19.04 6.97 -31.19
N GLN A 296 -20.13 7.53 -30.66
CA GLN A 296 -20.06 8.36 -29.47
C GLN A 296 -21.28 8.18 -28.57
N LEU A 297 -21.01 7.91 -27.29
CA LEU A 297 -21.98 7.93 -26.22
C LEU A 297 -21.69 9.08 -25.26
N ILE A 298 -22.70 9.90 -24.97
CA ILE A 298 -22.62 10.97 -23.98
C ILE A 298 -23.68 10.71 -22.92
N ILE A 299 -23.26 10.66 -21.66
CA ILE A 299 -24.13 10.44 -20.51
C ILE A 299 -24.10 11.70 -19.66
N TYR A 300 -25.22 12.40 -19.65
CA TYR A 300 -25.49 13.49 -18.73
C TYR A 300 -26.52 13.05 -17.70
N ALA A 301 -26.16 13.08 -16.42
CA ALA A 301 -27.05 12.63 -15.34
C ALA A 301 -26.77 13.38 -14.04
N ASN A 302 -27.72 13.39 -13.10
CA ASN A 302 -27.46 13.90 -11.75
C ASN A 302 -26.38 13.06 -11.07
N ASN A 303 -26.49 11.73 -11.14
CA ASN A 303 -25.45 10.82 -10.64
C ASN A 303 -25.18 9.75 -11.68
N ILE A 304 -23.92 9.33 -11.79
CA ILE A 304 -23.48 8.22 -12.64
C ILE A 304 -22.82 7.18 -11.76
N ILE A 305 -23.35 5.96 -11.76
CA ILE A 305 -22.87 4.86 -10.95
C ILE A 305 -22.39 3.76 -11.86
N ILE A 306 -21.12 3.38 -11.75
CA ILE A 306 -20.54 2.26 -12.50
C ILE A 306 -20.52 1.05 -11.57
N ASP A 307 -21.15 -0.04 -11.99
CA ASP A 307 -21.22 -1.26 -11.20
C ASP A 307 -19.86 -1.97 -11.14
N PRO A 308 -19.59 -2.71 -10.05
CA PRO A 308 -18.31 -3.37 -9.85
C PRO A 308 -17.97 -4.42 -10.91
N SER A 309 -18.97 -4.98 -11.59
CA SER A 309 -18.79 -5.92 -12.69
C SER A 309 -18.23 -5.29 -13.96
N VAL A 310 -18.34 -3.97 -14.13
CA VAL A 310 -17.92 -3.24 -15.34
C VAL A 310 -16.39 -3.13 -15.40
N SER A 311 -15.84 -3.41 -16.58
CA SER A 311 -14.42 -3.35 -16.93
C SER A 311 -14.11 -2.21 -17.91
N GLU A 312 -15.05 -1.81 -18.77
CA GLU A 312 -14.82 -0.76 -19.76
C GLU A 312 -16.04 0.14 -20.00
N VAL A 313 -15.79 1.45 -20.01
CA VAL A 313 -16.79 2.48 -20.33
C VAL A 313 -16.22 3.43 -21.39
N ASN A 314 -16.73 3.32 -22.61
CA ASN A 314 -16.47 4.24 -23.70
C ASN A 314 -17.62 5.24 -23.77
N ALA A 315 -17.47 6.37 -23.09
CA ALA A 315 -18.50 7.41 -23.03
C ALA A 315 -17.90 8.71 -22.48
N TRP A 316 -18.60 9.82 -22.72
CA TRP A 316 -18.41 11.03 -21.95
C TRP A 316 -19.32 10.97 -20.73
N LEU A 317 -18.76 11.16 -19.54
CA LEU A 317 -19.49 11.11 -18.27
C LEU A 317 -19.60 12.51 -17.69
N ILE A 318 -20.82 13.04 -17.62
CA ILE A 318 -21.06 14.44 -17.30
C ILE A 318 -22.12 14.55 -16.21
N THR A 319 -21.83 15.27 -15.15
CA THR A 319 -22.78 15.59 -14.07
C THR A 319 -22.91 17.09 -13.87
N PRO A 320 -24.03 17.56 -13.29
CA PRO A 320 -24.10 18.90 -12.72
C PRO A 320 -23.14 19.01 -11.52
N LYS A 321 -23.00 20.24 -11.00
CA LYS A 321 -22.07 20.61 -9.93
C LYS A 321 -22.25 19.80 -8.64
N ASP A 322 -23.48 19.46 -8.29
CA ASP A 322 -23.78 18.70 -7.06
C ASP A 322 -23.87 17.18 -7.32
N GLY A 323 -23.66 16.77 -8.57
CA GLY A 323 -23.69 15.39 -9.00
C GLY A 323 -22.37 14.65 -8.80
N TYR A 324 -22.42 13.32 -8.85
CA TYR A 324 -21.21 12.50 -8.72
C TYR A 324 -21.10 11.36 -9.74
N VAL A 325 -19.85 10.97 -10.00
CA VAL A 325 -19.48 9.73 -10.70
C VAL A 325 -18.81 8.80 -9.70
N SER A 326 -19.27 7.55 -9.61
CA SER A 326 -18.69 6.53 -8.71
C SER A 326 -18.31 5.28 -9.49
N THR A 327 -17.07 4.81 -9.33
CA THR A 327 -16.54 3.68 -10.13
C THR A 327 -16.86 2.31 -9.57
N CYS A 328 -17.34 2.19 -8.32
CA CYS A 328 -17.72 0.92 -7.70
C CYS A 328 -19.02 1.07 -6.89
N GLY A 329 -20.17 1.06 -7.57
CA GLY A 329 -21.48 1.14 -6.94
C GLY A 329 -21.81 2.50 -6.32
N ALA A 330 -22.98 2.62 -5.69
CA ALA A 330 -23.46 3.87 -5.09
C ALA A 330 -22.63 4.28 -3.87
N VAL A 331 -22.41 5.59 -3.68
CA VAL A 331 -21.74 6.12 -2.47
C VAL A 331 -22.75 6.17 -1.33
N LEU A 332 -22.49 5.40 -0.27
CA LEU A 332 -23.38 5.30 0.89
C LEU A 332 -23.24 6.50 1.82
N ASN A 333 -22.05 7.08 1.91
CA ASN A 333 -21.74 8.22 2.75
C ASN A 333 -20.68 9.07 2.05
N MET A 334 -20.98 10.35 1.78
CA MET A 334 -20.09 11.23 1.02
C MET A 334 -18.79 11.57 1.78
N THR A 335 -18.85 11.64 3.11
CA THR A 335 -17.69 11.87 3.98
C THR A 335 -16.84 10.61 4.15
N HIS A 336 -17.47 9.44 4.12
CA HIS A 336 -16.83 8.12 4.20
C HIS A 336 -17.06 7.32 2.92
N TRP A 337 -16.69 7.89 1.79
CA TRP A 337 -17.02 7.37 0.45
C TRP A 337 -16.38 6.00 0.13
N LEU A 338 -15.37 5.59 0.90
CA LEU A 338 -14.77 4.25 0.84
C LEU A 338 -15.54 3.18 1.64
N SER A 339 -16.60 3.55 2.36
CA SER A 339 -17.42 2.58 3.09
C SER A 339 -18.03 1.55 2.12
N GLY A 340 -17.99 0.26 2.51
CA GLY A 340 -18.47 -0.86 1.70
C GLY A 340 -17.55 -1.28 0.55
N VAL A 341 -16.37 -0.67 0.39
CA VAL A 341 -15.38 -1.06 -0.60
C VAL A 341 -14.52 -2.20 -0.06
N SER A 342 -14.40 -3.28 -0.83
CA SER A 342 -13.54 -4.42 -0.50
C SER A 342 -12.88 -4.98 -1.76
N GLU A 343 -11.88 -5.86 -1.59
CA GLU A 343 -11.31 -6.63 -2.72
C GLU A 343 -12.38 -7.50 -3.38
N ALA A 344 -13.23 -8.15 -2.59
CA ALA A 344 -14.25 -9.07 -3.11
C ALA A 344 -15.33 -8.33 -3.93
N SER A 345 -15.66 -7.10 -3.54
CA SER A 345 -16.69 -6.31 -4.23
C SER A 345 -16.14 -5.40 -5.32
N CYS A 346 -14.97 -4.77 -5.13
CA CYS A 346 -14.43 -3.71 -5.98
C CYS A 346 -13.05 -4.03 -6.60
N GLY A 347 -12.62 -5.29 -6.54
CA GLY A 347 -11.30 -5.72 -6.99
C GLY A 347 -11.13 -5.92 -8.49
N LYS A 348 -12.03 -5.41 -9.34
CA LYS A 348 -11.93 -5.51 -10.82
C LYS A 348 -11.47 -4.18 -11.41
N GLN A 349 -10.48 -4.22 -12.33
CA GLN A 349 -9.97 -3.02 -13.01
C GLN A 349 -11.06 -2.38 -13.89
N LEU A 350 -11.08 -1.05 -13.93
CA LEU A 350 -11.99 -0.28 -14.80
C LEU A 350 -11.20 0.61 -15.76
N ARG A 351 -11.56 0.58 -17.05
CA ARG A 351 -11.07 1.51 -18.07
C ARG A 351 -12.19 2.45 -18.51
N ILE A 352 -11.98 3.75 -18.41
CA ILE A 352 -12.89 4.77 -18.91
C ILE A 352 -12.19 5.48 -20.08
N ASN A 353 -12.78 5.40 -21.27
CA ASN A 353 -12.27 6.09 -22.45
C ASN A 353 -13.23 7.22 -22.81
N GLY A 354 -12.86 8.43 -22.40
CA GLY A 354 -13.62 9.65 -22.62
C GLY A 354 -13.50 10.64 -21.47
N PRO A 355 -13.84 11.91 -21.70
CA PRO A 355 -13.85 12.96 -20.68
C PRO A 355 -14.85 12.68 -19.56
N ILE A 356 -14.45 13.06 -18.35
CA ILE A 356 -15.31 13.07 -17.17
C ILE A 356 -15.40 14.51 -16.65
N LYS A 357 -16.61 15.06 -16.58
CA LYS A 357 -16.91 16.30 -15.85
C LYS A 357 -17.87 15.96 -14.73
N ALA A 358 -17.41 16.04 -13.49
CA ALA A 358 -18.23 15.70 -12.34
C ALA A 358 -18.12 16.75 -11.23
N GLY A 359 -19.18 16.92 -10.45
CA GLY A 359 -19.12 17.63 -9.17
C GLY A 359 -18.21 16.92 -8.18
N HIS A 360 -18.40 15.60 -8.09
CA HIS A 360 -17.54 14.69 -7.33
C HIS A 360 -17.18 13.45 -8.16
N LEU A 361 -15.91 13.04 -8.14
CA LEU A 361 -15.43 11.81 -8.77
C LEU A 361 -14.89 10.86 -7.70
N PHE A 362 -15.58 9.75 -7.48
CA PHE A 362 -15.23 8.73 -6.49
C PHE A 362 -14.62 7.48 -7.16
N LEU A 363 -13.30 7.36 -7.07
CA LEU A 363 -12.52 6.24 -7.59
C LEU A 363 -12.40 5.15 -6.51
N ARG A 364 -13.32 4.17 -6.55
CA ARG A 364 -13.59 3.20 -5.49
C ARG A 364 -13.12 1.77 -5.80
N ARG A 365 -12.34 1.55 -6.88
CA ARG A 365 -11.78 0.22 -7.20
C ARG A 365 -10.54 -0.08 -6.36
N THR A 366 -10.28 -1.37 -6.17
CA THR A 366 -9.15 -1.87 -5.36
C THR A 366 -8.19 -2.76 -6.15
N TYR A 367 -8.38 -2.89 -7.47
CA TYR A 367 -7.49 -3.68 -8.33
C TYR A 367 -6.05 -3.17 -8.28
N GLY A 368 -5.06 -4.07 -8.32
CA GLY A 368 -3.65 -3.73 -8.09
C GLY A 368 -3.29 -3.42 -6.63
N GLY A 369 -4.28 -3.27 -5.73
CA GLY A 369 -4.07 -2.94 -4.32
C GLY A 369 -3.38 -4.03 -3.49
N LYS A 370 -3.51 -5.29 -3.91
CA LYS A 370 -2.91 -6.43 -3.22
C LYS A 370 -1.72 -6.93 -4.01
N HIS A 371 -0.62 -7.20 -3.31
CA HIS A 371 0.48 -7.99 -3.87
C HIS A 371 -0.10 -9.32 -4.36
N ALA A 372 0.25 -9.78 -5.56
CA ALA A 372 0.01 -11.16 -5.94
C ALA A 372 0.48 -12.05 -4.78
N SER A 373 -0.46 -12.68 -4.06
CA SER A 373 -0.10 -13.78 -3.20
C SER A 373 0.35 -14.92 -4.11
N SER A 374 1.16 -15.84 -3.61
CA SER A 374 1.48 -17.07 -4.33
C SER A 374 0.25 -17.91 -4.73
N ALA A 375 -0.96 -17.53 -4.27
CA ALA A 375 -2.25 -18.10 -4.66
C ALA A 375 -2.99 -17.32 -5.78
N LYS A 376 -2.59 -16.10 -6.13
CA LYS A 376 -3.16 -15.32 -7.24
C LYS A 376 -2.12 -15.15 -8.36
N ASN A 377 -2.19 -16.04 -9.35
CA ASN A 377 -1.35 -16.03 -10.55
C ASN A 377 -1.74 -14.92 -11.55
N ASP A 378 -1.90 -13.68 -11.10
CA ASP A 378 -1.99 -12.53 -12.01
C ASP A 378 -0.70 -11.69 -11.90
N PRO A 379 0.25 -11.85 -12.84
CA PRO A 379 1.51 -11.09 -12.83
C PRO A 379 1.28 -9.58 -12.96
N ASN A 380 0.09 -9.14 -13.40
CA ASN A 380 -0.29 -7.74 -13.50
C ASN A 380 -0.97 -7.20 -12.23
N MET A 381 -1.16 -8.00 -11.18
CA MET A 381 -1.77 -7.56 -9.92
C MET A 381 -0.69 -7.19 -8.91
N HIS A 382 -0.11 -6.00 -9.08
CA HIS A 382 0.88 -5.41 -8.20
C HIS A 382 0.55 -3.95 -7.87
N PRO A 383 1.13 -3.35 -6.82
CA PRO A 383 0.84 -1.96 -6.41
C PRO A 383 1.11 -0.88 -7.46
N GLY A 384 1.82 -1.21 -8.54
CA GLY A 384 2.04 -0.32 -9.69
C GLY A 384 0.94 -0.36 -10.75
N THR A 385 -0.03 -1.27 -10.61
CA THR A 385 -1.14 -1.41 -11.56
C THR A 385 -2.32 -0.56 -11.12
N PRO A 386 -2.83 0.34 -11.97
CA PRO A 386 -3.93 1.22 -11.60
C PRO A 386 -5.24 0.46 -11.43
N ALA A 387 -6.02 0.82 -10.40
CA ALA A 387 -7.34 0.25 -10.20
C ALA A 387 -8.36 0.77 -11.22
N GLU A 388 -8.21 2.03 -11.62
CA GLU A 388 -8.93 2.66 -12.71
C GLU A 388 -7.97 3.36 -13.69
N ILE A 389 -8.25 3.23 -14.97
CA ILE A 389 -7.53 3.86 -16.08
C ILE A 389 -8.49 4.80 -16.79
N ILE A 390 -8.22 6.10 -16.74
CA ILE A 390 -9.02 7.12 -17.40
C ILE A 390 -8.21 7.69 -18.57
N ASN A 391 -8.67 7.42 -19.79
CA ASN A 391 -8.03 7.85 -21.02
C ASN A 391 -8.83 8.97 -21.68
N LEU A 392 -8.18 10.09 -21.96
CA LEU A 392 -8.69 11.12 -22.86
C LEU A 392 -8.19 10.84 -24.27
N ARG A 393 -8.86 9.90 -24.95
CA ARG A 393 -8.48 9.47 -26.29
C ARG A 393 -8.73 10.56 -27.33
N ALA A 394 -7.92 10.56 -28.38
CA ALA A 394 -8.03 11.52 -29.50
C ALA A 394 -9.36 11.42 -30.25
N ASP A 395 -10.02 10.26 -30.23
CA ASP A 395 -11.33 10.04 -30.85
C ASP A 395 -12.41 10.97 -30.30
N ALA A 396 -12.38 11.33 -29.02
CA ALA A 396 -13.32 12.28 -28.42
C ALA A 396 -13.23 13.66 -29.11
N TYR A 397 -12.02 14.15 -29.36
CA TYR A 397 -11.80 15.44 -30.02
C TYR A 397 -12.13 15.37 -31.52
N ILE A 398 -11.74 14.28 -32.18
CA ILE A 398 -11.97 14.09 -33.62
C ILE A 398 -13.48 13.94 -33.90
N TRP A 399 -14.20 13.20 -33.06
CA TRP A 399 -15.65 13.08 -33.14
C TRP A 399 -16.31 14.44 -32.96
N ALA A 400 -15.93 15.20 -31.92
CA ALA A 400 -16.49 16.52 -31.67
C ALA A 400 -16.24 17.47 -32.86
N TYR A 401 -15.01 17.49 -33.38
CA TYR A 401 -14.68 18.24 -34.58
C TYR A 401 -15.57 17.85 -35.76
N ASN A 402 -15.74 16.55 -36.05
CA ASN A 402 -16.57 16.09 -37.16
C ASN A 402 -18.05 16.42 -36.97
N ASN A 403 -18.57 16.35 -35.75
CA ASN A 403 -19.96 16.70 -35.43
C ASN A 403 -20.24 18.19 -35.64
N TYR A 404 -19.25 19.06 -35.40
CA TYR A 404 -19.40 20.52 -35.47
C TYR A 404 -18.77 21.19 -36.69
N ARG A 405 -18.06 20.45 -37.55
CA ARG A 405 -17.33 20.98 -38.71
C ARG A 405 -18.20 21.83 -39.65
N ASN A 406 -19.48 21.47 -39.79
CA ASN A 406 -20.41 22.12 -40.71
C ASN A 406 -21.39 23.08 -40.01
N THR A 407 -21.25 23.30 -38.71
CA THR A 407 -22.16 24.15 -37.93
C THR A 407 -21.61 25.56 -37.69
N GLY A 408 -20.42 25.89 -38.20
CA GLY A 408 -19.75 27.18 -38.00
C GLY A 408 -19.27 27.44 -36.57
N ALA A 409 -19.38 26.46 -35.66
CA ALA A 409 -19.10 26.63 -34.23
C ALA A 409 -17.61 26.65 -33.87
N ILE A 410 -16.74 26.19 -34.77
CA ILE A 410 -15.28 26.23 -34.62
C ILE A 410 -14.73 27.11 -35.74
N SER A 411 -14.54 28.40 -35.45
CA SER A 411 -13.80 29.32 -36.31
C SER A 411 -12.39 29.48 -35.74
N THR A 412 -11.36 29.25 -36.57
CA THR A 412 -9.98 29.60 -36.21
C THR A 412 -9.89 31.10 -36.06
N MET A 413 -9.98 31.61 -34.84
CA MET A 413 -9.99 33.05 -34.60
C MET A 413 -8.59 33.68 -34.65
N ASN A 414 -7.54 32.91 -34.36
CA ASN A 414 -6.17 33.40 -34.44
C ASN A 414 -5.19 32.23 -34.60
N LEU A 415 -4.25 32.37 -35.55
CA LEU A 415 -3.14 31.44 -35.74
C LEU A 415 -1.85 32.23 -35.45
N ARG A 416 -1.08 31.82 -34.44
CA ARG A 416 0.22 32.42 -34.14
C ARG A 416 1.28 31.35 -34.27
N GLU A 417 2.04 31.40 -35.36
CA GLU A 417 3.21 30.57 -35.52
C GLU A 417 4.29 30.99 -34.51
N LEU A 418 4.91 30.01 -33.86
CA LEU A 418 6.08 30.26 -33.01
C LEU A 418 7.30 30.41 -33.93
N PRO A 419 8.19 31.39 -33.68
CA PRO A 419 9.38 31.57 -34.49
C PRO A 419 10.27 30.32 -34.42
N PRO A 420 10.96 29.97 -35.53
CA PRO A 420 11.81 28.80 -35.60
C PRO A 420 12.90 28.90 -34.52
N ARG A 421 13.06 27.83 -33.73
CA ARG A 421 14.22 27.67 -32.85
C ARG A 421 15.35 27.09 -33.70
N TYR A 422 16.42 27.86 -33.87
CA TYR A 422 17.69 27.38 -34.40
C TYR A 422 18.47 26.61 -33.33
#